data_AF-A0A8S2V346-F1
#
_entry.id   AF-A0A8S2V346-F1
#
_cell.length_a   1.000
_cell.length_b   1.000
_cell.length_c   1.000
_cell.angle_alpha   90.00
_cell.angle_beta   90.00
_cell.angle_gamma   90.00
#
_symmetry.space_group_name_H-M   'P 1'
#
loop_
_entity.id
_entity.type
_entity.pdbx_description
1 polymer ?
#
loop_
_entity_poly.entity_id
_entity_poly.type
_entity_poly.pdbx_seq_one_letter_code
_entity_poly.pdbx_strand_id
1 'polypeptide(L)'
;MALGKDTLNSQGEAGRTPLHIAVQYNAGTVGTTYTVEEVLIENGSNVLIEDDAGNIPLHHVFLGNKTTNDPVELCALVMQAMKY
;
A
#
# COMPACT_ATOMS: atom_id res chain seq x y z
N MET A 1 -0.61 -21.38 7.62
CA MET A 1 -0.15 -21.24 6.22
C MET A 1 0.57 -19.91 6.13
N ALA A 2 1.90 -19.91 6.11
CA ALA A 2 2.66 -18.70 5.81
C ALA A 2 2.41 -18.39 4.34
N LEU A 3 1.73 -17.27 4.04
CA LEU A 3 1.75 -16.71 2.69
C LEU A 3 3.23 -16.50 2.36
N GLY A 4 3.72 -17.15 1.30
CA GLY A 4 5.14 -17.09 0.95
C GLY A 4 5.58 -15.64 0.83
N LYS A 5 6.66 -15.27 1.50
CA LYS A 5 7.18 -13.88 1.56
C LYS A 5 7.34 -13.26 0.16
N ASP A 6 7.55 -14.10 -0.85
CA ASP A 6 7.66 -13.74 -2.27
C ASP A 6 6.36 -13.17 -2.87
N THR A 7 5.17 -13.54 -2.37
CA THR A 7 3.90 -13.06 -2.91
C THR A 7 3.62 -11.60 -2.55
N LEU A 8 4.19 -11.10 -1.44
CA LEU A 8 3.95 -9.74 -0.94
C LEU A 8 4.63 -8.66 -1.78
N ASN A 9 5.67 -9.05 -2.51
CA ASN A 9 6.49 -8.18 -3.36
C ASN A 9 6.34 -8.53 -4.84
N SER A 10 5.50 -9.52 -5.17
CA SER A 10 5.26 -9.92 -6.55
C SER A 10 4.63 -8.76 -7.33
N GLN A 11 5.25 -8.40 -8.44
CA GLN A 11 4.74 -7.35 -9.32
C GLN A 11 3.82 -7.97 -10.37
N GLY A 12 2.63 -7.40 -10.54
CA GLY A 12 1.71 -7.75 -11.62
C GLY A 12 2.12 -7.14 -12.97
N GLU A 13 1.23 -7.21 -13.96
CA GLU A 13 1.46 -6.71 -15.34
C GLU A 13 1.73 -5.21 -15.46
N ALA A 14 1.57 -4.43 -14.38
CA ALA A 14 1.83 -3.00 -14.34
C ALA A 14 2.98 -2.63 -13.37
N GLY A 15 3.82 -3.59 -12.97
CA GLY A 15 4.84 -3.38 -11.95
C GLY A 15 4.29 -3.24 -10.53
N ARG A 16 2.96 -3.37 -10.36
CA ARG A 16 2.28 -3.12 -9.10
C ARG A 16 2.37 -4.31 -8.15
N THR A 17 2.79 -4.04 -6.92
CA THR A 17 2.76 -4.99 -5.80
C THR A 17 1.37 -5.05 -5.17
N PRO A 18 1.07 -6.09 -4.36
CA PRO A 18 -0.15 -6.14 -3.55
C PRO A 18 -0.40 -4.85 -2.75
N LEU A 19 0.66 -4.20 -2.26
CA LEU A 19 0.55 -2.95 -1.51
C LEU A 19 0.13 -1.76 -2.38
N HIS A 20 0.57 -1.69 -3.64
CA HIS A 20 0.04 -0.68 -4.58
C HIS A 20 -1.47 -0.82 -4.77
N ILE A 21 -1.93 -2.06 -4.91
CA ILE A 21 -3.35 -2.36 -5.13
C ILE A 21 -4.16 -2.05 -3.86
N ALA A 22 -3.67 -2.47 -2.69
CA ALA A 22 -4.32 -2.19 -1.41
C ALA A 22 -4.52 -0.69 -1.18
N VAL A 23 -3.47 0.10 -1.43
CA VAL A 23 -3.51 1.56 -1.30
C VAL A 23 -4.43 2.21 -2.34
N GLN A 24 -4.34 1.80 -3.60
CA GLN A 24 -5.16 2.37 -4.69
C GLN A 24 -6.66 2.15 -4.49
N TYR A 25 -7.03 1.00 -3.93
CA TYR A 25 -8.42 0.62 -3.71
C TYR A 25 -8.91 0.88 -2.28
N ASN A 26 -8.08 1.45 -1.41
CA ASN A 26 -8.55 1.92 -0.12
C ASN A 26 -9.44 3.15 -0.35
N ALA A 27 -10.75 2.94 -0.24
CA ALA A 27 -11.75 3.98 -0.43
C ALA A 27 -11.75 5.03 0.69
N GLY A 28 -10.95 4.86 1.75
CA GLY A 28 -10.74 5.83 2.83
C GLY A 28 -12.04 6.34 3.45
N THR A 29 -13.13 5.58 3.36
CA THR A 29 -14.42 5.92 3.95
C THR A 29 -14.33 5.86 5.47
N VAL A 30 -15.14 6.67 6.16
CA VAL A 30 -15.20 6.66 7.63
C VAL A 30 -15.62 5.25 8.08
N GLY A 31 -14.68 4.52 8.69
CA GLY A 31 -14.83 3.11 9.06
C GLY A 31 -14.08 2.09 8.18
N THR A 32 -13.30 2.53 7.19
CA THR A 32 -12.40 1.63 6.43
C THR A 32 -11.19 1.34 7.29
N THR A 33 -11.11 0.12 7.81
CA THR A 33 -9.96 -0.36 8.56
C THR A 33 -8.80 -0.57 7.59
N TYR A 34 -7.61 -0.05 7.90
CA TYR A 34 -6.37 -0.22 7.14
C TYR A 34 -5.81 -1.66 7.21
N THR A 35 -6.69 -2.64 7.37
CA THR A 35 -6.33 -4.02 7.73
C THR A 35 -5.52 -4.71 6.66
N VAL A 36 -5.72 -4.36 5.39
CA VAL A 36 -4.97 -5.00 4.29
C VAL A 36 -3.55 -4.44 4.25
N GLU A 37 -3.39 -3.12 4.38
CA GLU A 37 -2.11 -2.43 4.40
C GLU A 37 -1.31 -2.79 5.65
N GLU A 38 -1.94 -2.79 6.82
CA GLU A 38 -1.34 -3.21 8.09
C GLU A 38 -0.82 -4.65 7.99
N VAL A 39 -1.65 -5.59 7.52
CA VAL A 39 -1.24 -6.99 7.36
C VAL A 39 -0.08 -7.11 6.37
N LEU A 40 -0.12 -6.41 5.24
CA LEU A 40 0.97 -6.43 4.26
C LEU A 40 2.29 -5.89 4.85
N ILE A 41 2.22 -4.80 5.61
CA ILE A 41 3.36 -4.17 6.28
C ILE A 41 3.91 -5.09 7.38
N GLU A 42 3.04 -5.62 8.26
CA GLU A 42 3.43 -6.54 9.34
C GLU A 42 4.06 -7.83 8.81
N ASN A 43 3.64 -8.30 7.63
CA ASN A 43 4.23 -9.46 6.98
C ASN A 43 5.54 -9.14 6.20
N GLY A 44 5.99 -7.88 6.21
CA GLY A 44 7.26 -7.45 5.63
C GLY A 44 7.19 -7.17 4.12
N SER A 45 6.06 -6.68 3.63
CA SER A 45 5.94 -6.18 2.25
C SER A 45 6.86 -4.97 2.04
N ASN A 46 7.56 -4.96 0.92
CA ASN A 46 8.47 -3.87 0.56
C ASN A 46 7.66 -2.69 0.02
N VAL A 47 7.62 -1.62 0.81
CA VAL A 47 6.91 -0.37 0.51
C VAL A 47 7.65 0.56 -0.45
N LEU A 48 8.85 0.18 -0.90
CA LEU A 48 9.71 0.97 -1.80
C LEU A 48 9.75 0.42 -3.23
N ILE A 49 9.01 -0.65 -3.54
CA ILE A 49 8.96 -1.18 -4.91
C ILE A 49 8.24 -0.17 -5.78
N GLU A 50 8.82 0.15 -6.94
CA GLU A 50 8.19 1.03 -7.93
C GLU A 50 7.36 0.22 -8.91
N ASP A 51 6.21 0.77 -9.31
CA ASP A 51 5.44 0.29 -10.46
C ASP A 51 6.07 0.71 -11.79
N ASP A 52 5.50 0.29 -12.92
CA ASP A 52 6.03 0.59 -14.26
C ASP A 52 6.01 2.10 -14.60
N ALA A 53 5.29 2.90 -13.81
CA ALA A 53 5.26 4.35 -13.92
C ALA A 53 6.24 5.04 -12.94
N GLY A 54 7.08 4.27 -12.23
CA GLY A 54 8.03 4.79 -11.24
C GLY A 54 7.38 5.19 -9.91
N ASN A 55 6.13 4.79 -9.67
CA ASN A 55 5.41 5.14 -8.46
C ASN A 55 5.57 4.04 -7.42
N ILE A 56 6.06 4.37 -6.23
CA ILE A 56 5.93 3.50 -5.04
C ILE A 56 4.47 3.44 -4.54
N PRO A 57 4.09 2.46 -3.69
CA PRO A 57 2.74 2.33 -3.14
C PRO A 57 2.23 3.62 -2.51
N LEU A 58 3.11 4.39 -1.84
CA LEU A 58 2.76 5.66 -1.22
C LEU A 58 2.23 6.71 -2.23
N HIS A 59 2.72 6.72 -3.47
CA HIS A 59 2.21 7.65 -4.49
C HIS A 59 0.75 7.36 -4.84
N HIS A 60 0.33 6.09 -4.78
CA HIS A 60 -1.06 5.70 -5.05
C HIS A 60 -2.04 6.20 -4.00
N VAL A 61 -1.57 6.53 -2.78
CA VAL A 61 -2.41 7.19 -1.74
C VAL A 61 -2.98 8.51 -2.27
N PHE A 62 -2.20 9.23 -3.08
CA PHE A 62 -2.56 10.55 -3.59
C PHE A 62 -3.22 10.51 -4.98
N LEU A 63 -3.13 9.38 -5.69
CA LEU A 63 -3.74 9.18 -7.01
C LEU A 63 -5.21 8.71 -6.93
N GLY A 64 -5.64 8.20 -5.78
CA GLY A 64 -7.03 7.79 -5.52
C GLY A 64 -8.00 8.97 -5.65
N ASN A 65 -8.82 8.95 -6.70
CA ASN A 65 -9.85 9.97 -6.91
C ASN A 65 -10.96 9.80 -5.86
N LYS A 66 -11.08 10.78 -4.96
CA LYS A 66 -12.04 10.95 -3.86
C LYS A 66 -11.61 10.37 -2.52
N THR A 67 -10.98 11.21 -1.71
CA THR A 67 -11.38 11.32 -0.30
C THR A 67 -11.44 12.79 0.09
N THR A 68 -12.54 13.16 0.75
CA THR A 68 -12.62 14.36 1.59
C THR A 68 -11.87 14.17 2.92
N ASN A 69 -11.26 12.99 3.11
CA ASN A 69 -10.53 12.59 4.30
C ASN A 69 -9.03 12.71 4.01
N ASP A 70 -8.33 13.38 4.92
CA ASP A 70 -6.89 13.63 4.83
C ASP A 70 -6.11 12.30 4.72
N PRO A 71 -5.30 12.10 3.65
CA PRO A 71 -4.48 10.90 3.46
C PRO A 71 -3.34 10.74 4.48
N VAL A 72 -3.32 11.59 5.51
CA VAL A 72 -2.29 11.68 6.55
C VAL A 72 -2.16 10.37 7.34
N GLU A 73 -3.27 9.69 7.66
CA GLU A 73 -3.22 8.42 8.40
C GLU A 73 -2.58 7.29 7.60
N LEU A 74 -2.96 7.15 6.32
CA LEU A 74 -2.32 6.18 5.40
C LEU A 74 -0.85 6.48 5.18
N CYS A 75 -0.51 7.77 5.02
CA CYS A 75 0.89 8.19 4.92
C CYS A 75 1.67 7.84 6.19
N ALA A 76 1.10 8.08 7.37
CA ALA A 76 1.75 7.77 8.65
C ALA A 76 1.98 6.26 8.81
N LEU A 77 1.03 5.42 8.39
CA LEU A 77 1.13 3.96 8.44
C LEU A 77 2.26 3.46 7.52
N VAL A 78 2.25 3.90 6.25
CA VAL A 78 3.27 3.50 5.27
C VAL A 78 4.65 4.07 5.63
N MET A 79 4.73 5.29 6.16
CA MET A 79 5.99 5.86 6.68
C MET A 79 6.51 5.13 7.92
N GLN A 80 5.61 4.58 8.76
CA GLN A 80 6.03 3.75 9.88
C GLN A 80 6.66 2.43 9.40
N ALA A 81 6.19 1.88 8.28
CA ALA A 81 6.77 0.73 7.61
C ALA A 81 8.14 1.02 6.95
N MET A 82 8.42 2.29 6.60
CA MET A 82 9.69 2.72 6.00
C MET A 82 10.84 2.87 7.01
N LYS A 83 10.59 2.70 8.32
CA LYS A 83 11.65 2.81 9.33
C LYS A 83 12.62 1.63 9.21
N TYR A 84 13.88 1.99 8.93
CA TYR A 84 15.10 1.17 8.93
C TYR A 84 15.22 0.23 10.13
#